data_AF-A0A3D5GGF4-F1
#
_entry.id   AF-A0A3D5GGF4-F1
#
_cell.length_a   1.000
_cell.length_b   1.000
_cell.length_c   1.000
_cell.angle_alpha   90.00
_cell.angle_beta   90.00
_cell.angle_gamma   90.00
#
_symmetry.space_group_name_H-M   'P 1'
#
loop_
_entity.id
_entity.type
_entity.pdbx_description
1 polymer ?
#
loop_
_entity_poly.entity_id
_entity_poly.type
_entity_poly.pdbx_seq_one_letter_code
_entity_poly.pdbx_strand_id
1 'polypeptide(L)'
;MKKILVLLVLVGAVAAAIWRPWEDDTVAIDLGVDRAIAESVSIRTLTDEITIRGELRRDELQVVTASSAGKVGAVTVADGDTVAAGDLLLSVDGRQVVAVDGDFAFYRSLDVGSEGADVRQLEEVLSAAGHDVGDIDDLYTEETRAGLAAWQAAHGYVGTAPEADEVVTVTLQAN
;
A
#
# COMPACT_ATOMS: atom_id res chain seq x y z
N MET A 1 -15.49 -58.32 -99.20
CA MET A 1 -15.02 -57.01 -98.68
C MET A 1 -16.14 -56.11 -98.14
N LYS A 2 -17.34 -56.07 -98.75
CA LYS A 2 -18.49 -55.26 -98.28
C LYS A 2 -19.07 -55.61 -96.89
N LYS A 3 -18.98 -56.86 -96.43
CA LYS A 3 -19.55 -57.31 -95.14
C LYS A 3 -18.75 -56.88 -93.89
N ILE A 4 -17.44 -56.71 -94.04
CA ILE A 4 -16.54 -56.30 -92.94
C ILE A 4 -16.69 -54.79 -92.67
N LEU A 5 -16.97 -54.00 -93.71
CA LEU A 5 -17.17 -52.56 -93.59
C LEU A 5 -18.44 -52.20 -92.78
N VAL A 6 -19.52 -52.96 -92.95
CA VAL A 6 -20.78 -52.72 -92.22
C VAL A 6 -20.66 -53.04 -90.73
N LEU A 7 -19.88 -54.07 -90.37
CA LEU A 7 -19.65 -54.46 -88.99
C LEU A 7 -18.78 -53.43 -88.24
N LEU A 8 -17.79 -52.85 -88.91
CA LEU A 8 -16.97 -51.77 -88.34
C LEU A 8 -17.77 -50.48 -88.11
N VAL A 9 -18.71 -50.13 -88.99
CA VAL A 9 -19.58 -48.96 -88.81
C VAL A 9 -20.55 -49.15 -87.65
N LEU A 10 -21.11 -50.36 -87.48
CA LEU A 10 -22.00 -50.66 -86.35
C LEU A 10 -21.27 -50.62 -84.99
N VAL A 11 -20.05 -51.16 -84.92
CA VAL A 11 -19.24 -51.10 -83.68
C VAL A 11 -18.81 -49.67 -83.38
N GLY A 12 -18.44 -48.89 -84.41
CA GLY A 12 -18.13 -47.47 -84.26
C GLY A 12 -19.30 -46.62 -83.74
N ALA A 13 -20.53 -46.91 -84.21
CA ALA A 13 -21.73 -46.21 -83.75
C ALA A 13 -22.10 -46.54 -82.29
N VAL A 14 -21.90 -47.80 -81.85
CA VAL A 14 -22.12 -48.19 -80.45
C VAL A 14 -21.05 -47.59 -79.54
N ALA A 15 -19.79 -47.57 -79.98
CA ALA A 15 -18.71 -46.93 -79.22
C ALA A 15 -18.91 -45.41 -79.07
N ALA A 16 -19.40 -44.73 -80.12
CA ALA A 16 -19.73 -43.30 -80.07
C ALA A 16 -21.01 -43.00 -79.25
N ALA A 17 -21.90 -43.98 -79.06
CA ALA A 17 -23.05 -43.82 -78.17
C ALA A 17 -22.68 -43.94 -76.69
N ILE A 18 -21.63 -44.71 -76.38
CA ILE A 18 -21.12 -44.95 -75.01
C ILE A 18 -20.12 -43.87 -74.61
N TRP A 19 -19.27 -43.42 -75.54
CA TRP A 19 -18.33 -42.34 -75.34
C TRP A 19 -18.94 -41.08 -75.93
N ARG A 20 -19.61 -40.27 -75.09
CA ARG A 20 -20.20 -38.97 -75.45
C ARG A 20 -19.27 -37.83 -75.00
N PRO A 21 -18.14 -37.58 -75.68
CA PRO A 21 -17.19 -36.53 -75.31
C PRO A 21 -17.73 -35.11 -75.54
N TRP A 22 -18.99 -34.97 -75.98
CA TRP A 22 -19.70 -33.70 -76.15
C TRP A 22 -20.71 -33.43 -75.00
N GLU A 23 -20.86 -34.36 -74.05
CA GLU A 23 -21.38 -33.98 -72.74
C GLU A 23 -20.23 -33.25 -72.03
N ASP A 24 -20.27 -31.91 -72.10
CA ASP A 24 -19.44 -31.11 -71.22
C ASP A 24 -19.73 -31.57 -69.79
N ASP A 25 -18.71 -32.03 -69.06
CA ASP A 25 -18.74 -32.15 -67.60
C ASP A 25 -18.84 -30.73 -67.03
N THR A 26 -19.97 -30.07 -67.26
CA THR A 26 -20.34 -28.90 -66.49
C THR A 26 -20.55 -29.41 -65.09
N VAL A 27 -19.52 -29.29 -64.26
CA VAL A 27 -19.67 -29.37 -62.81
C VAL A 27 -20.75 -28.36 -62.49
N ALA A 28 -21.97 -28.85 -62.31
CA ALA A 28 -23.07 -28.05 -61.84
C ALA A 28 -22.60 -27.53 -60.48
N ILE A 29 -22.20 -26.26 -60.43
CA ILE A 29 -22.08 -25.58 -59.15
C ILE A 29 -23.50 -25.58 -58.62
N ASP A 30 -23.78 -26.51 -57.71
CA ASP A 30 -25.03 -26.52 -56.97
C ASP A 30 -25.04 -25.27 -56.10
N LEU A 31 -25.53 -24.17 -56.68
CA LEU A 31 -25.77 -22.90 -55.99
C LEU A 31 -26.83 -23.05 -54.89
N GLY A 32 -27.47 -24.23 -54.77
CA GLY A 32 -28.42 -24.57 -53.72
C GLY A 32 -27.77 -25.09 -52.44
N VAL A 33 -26.47 -25.42 -52.43
CA VAL A 33 -25.74 -25.71 -51.19
C VAL A 33 -24.94 -24.49 -50.81
N ASP A 34 -25.60 -23.61 -50.05
CA ASP A 34 -24.94 -22.55 -49.33
C ASP A 34 -23.92 -23.19 -48.38
N ARG A 35 -22.63 -23.18 -48.77
CA ARG A 35 -21.54 -23.65 -47.91
C ARG A 35 -21.27 -22.57 -46.87
N ALA A 36 -22.24 -22.35 -45.99
CA ALA A 36 -22.07 -21.53 -44.82
C ALA A 36 -21.00 -22.19 -43.95
N ILE A 37 -19.82 -21.57 -43.88
CA ILE A 37 -18.87 -21.86 -42.80
C ILE A 37 -19.50 -21.24 -41.55
N ALA A 38 -20.37 -22.01 -40.90
CA ALA A 38 -21.08 -21.60 -39.70
C ALA A 38 -20.29 -22.06 -38.46
N GLU A 39 -19.92 -21.12 -37.60
CA GLU A 39 -19.49 -21.42 -36.25
C GLU A 39 -20.74 -21.61 -35.37
N SER A 40 -20.73 -22.58 -34.46
CA SER A 40 -21.86 -22.81 -33.56
C SER A 40 -22.05 -21.62 -32.62
N VAL A 41 -23.28 -21.13 -32.49
CA VAL A 41 -23.61 -20.07 -31.53
C VAL A 41 -23.39 -20.60 -30.11
N SER A 42 -22.50 -19.95 -29.35
CA SER A 42 -22.22 -20.26 -27.96
C SER A 42 -22.53 -19.08 -27.05
N ILE A 43 -23.14 -19.33 -25.90
CA ILE A 43 -23.27 -18.34 -24.83
C ILE A 43 -21.95 -18.31 -24.07
N ARG A 44 -21.30 -17.14 -24.06
CA ARG A 44 -20.08 -16.89 -23.28
C ARG A 44 -20.18 -15.54 -22.60
N THR A 45 -19.49 -15.40 -21.48
CA THR A 45 -19.32 -14.10 -20.83
C THR A 45 -18.30 -13.29 -21.63
N LEU A 46 -18.65 -12.06 -21.96
CA LEU A 46 -17.71 -11.09 -22.51
C LEU A 46 -17.08 -10.32 -21.35
N THR A 47 -15.76 -10.31 -21.29
CA THR A 47 -15.02 -9.50 -20.31
C THR A 47 -14.49 -8.27 -21.01
N ASP A 48 -14.89 -7.10 -20.52
CA ASP A 48 -14.30 -5.82 -20.90
C ASP A 48 -13.21 -5.48 -19.88
N GLU A 49 -11.97 -5.39 -20.34
CA GLU A 49 -10.81 -5.12 -19.49
C GLU A 49 -10.29 -3.72 -19.78
N ILE A 50 -10.40 -2.84 -18.79
CA ILE A 50 -9.89 -1.46 -18.86
C ILE A 50 -8.65 -1.38 -17.96
N THR A 51 -7.48 -1.20 -18.56
CA THR A 51 -6.24 -0.95 -17.80
C THR A 51 -6.12 0.55 -17.48
N ILE A 52 -6.23 0.90 -16.19
CA ILE A 52 -5.97 2.26 -15.71
C ILE A 52 -4.54 2.32 -15.17
N ARG A 53 -3.77 3.31 -15.60
CA ARG A 53 -2.46 3.64 -15.03
C ARG A 53 -2.63 4.80 -14.06
N GLY A 54 -2.18 4.62 -12.83
CA GLY A 54 -2.17 5.66 -11.80
C GLY A 54 -0.78 5.83 -11.22
N GLU A 55 -0.52 7.01 -10.66
CA GLU A 55 0.68 7.28 -9.85
C GLU A 55 0.28 7.34 -8.39
N LEU A 56 0.99 6.62 -7.53
CA LEU A 56 0.85 6.75 -6.08
C LEU A 56 1.73 7.92 -5.63
N ARG A 57 1.14 8.88 -4.93
CA ARG A 57 1.86 9.98 -4.31
C ARG A 57 1.56 10.01 -2.81
N ARG A 58 2.51 10.47 -2.00
CA ARG A 58 2.22 10.82 -0.62
C ARG A 58 1.46 12.14 -0.62
N ASP A 59 0.32 12.15 0.05
CA ASP A 59 -0.61 13.27 0.02
C ASP A 59 -0.22 14.39 1.00
N GLU A 60 0.53 14.05 2.06
CA GLU A 60 0.82 14.99 3.14
C GLU A 60 2.31 14.99 3.52
N LEU A 61 2.90 16.18 3.50
CA LEU A 61 4.18 16.48 4.13
C LEU A 61 3.89 17.28 5.39
N GLN A 62 4.26 16.73 6.55
CA GLN A 62 4.16 17.46 7.81
C GLN A 62 5.51 18.08 8.16
N VAL A 63 5.47 19.35 8.56
CA VAL A 63 6.64 20.05 9.09
C VAL A 63 6.72 19.82 10.58
N VAL A 64 7.68 19.01 11.01
CA VAL A 64 7.99 18.81 12.43
C VAL A 64 8.88 19.97 12.88
N THR A 65 8.40 20.74 13.86
CA THR A 65 9.16 21.85 14.45
C THR A 65 9.70 21.43 15.81
N ALA A 66 10.94 21.80 16.12
CA ALA A 66 11.49 21.57 17.46
C ALA A 66 10.69 22.35 18.51
N SER A 67 10.32 21.69 19.61
CA SER A 67 9.57 22.30 20.71
C SER A 67 10.38 23.31 21.52
N SER A 68 11.71 23.28 21.41
CA SER A 68 12.63 24.20 22.08
C SER A 68 13.56 24.90 21.09
N ALA A 69 13.80 26.19 21.30
CA ALA A 69 14.89 26.90 20.64
C ALA A 69 16.24 26.38 21.16
N GLY A 70 17.23 26.26 20.27
CA GLY A 70 18.55 25.78 20.63
C GLY A 70 19.47 25.62 19.42
N LYS A 71 20.70 25.14 19.64
CA LYS A 71 21.66 24.86 18.57
C LYS A 71 21.56 23.41 18.11
N VAL A 72 21.34 23.21 16.80
CA VAL A 72 21.39 21.87 16.21
C VAL A 72 22.83 21.36 16.23
N GLY A 73 23.06 20.25 16.93
CA GLY A 73 24.37 19.61 17.08
C GLY A 73 24.62 18.52 16.04
N ALA A 74 23.58 17.76 15.70
CA ALA A 74 23.62 16.70 14.69
C ALA A 74 22.23 16.48 14.09
N VAL A 75 22.19 16.01 12.84
CA VAL A 75 20.99 15.48 12.18
C VAL A 75 21.34 14.05 11.78
N THR A 76 20.56 13.09 12.26
CA THR A 76 20.85 11.66 12.11
C THR A 76 20.11 11.03 10.92
N VAL A 77 19.02 11.68 10.48
CA VAL A 77 18.20 11.25 9.35
C VAL A 77 18.57 12.01 8.07
N ALA A 78 18.37 11.36 6.92
CA ALA A 78 18.55 11.93 5.59
C ALA A 78 17.23 11.95 4.79
N ASP A 79 17.21 12.71 3.69
CA ASP A 79 16.07 12.71 2.78
C ASP A 79 15.87 11.32 2.16
N GLY A 80 14.62 10.85 2.16
CA GLY A 80 14.24 9.52 1.71
C GLY A 80 14.29 8.42 2.79
N ASP A 81 14.78 8.70 4.00
CA ASP A 81 14.77 7.73 5.09
C ASP A 81 13.35 7.44 5.59
N THR A 82 13.14 6.20 6.05
CA THR A 82 11.94 5.83 6.79
C THR A 82 12.24 5.93 8.27
N VAL A 83 11.49 6.78 8.97
CA VAL A 83 11.58 7.00 10.42
C VAL A 83 10.55 6.12 11.11
N ALA A 84 10.97 5.39 12.13
CA ALA A 84 10.12 4.66 13.06
C ALA A 84 10.13 5.30 14.46
N ALA A 85 9.13 4.99 15.28
CA ALA A 85 9.14 5.37 16.69
C ALA A 85 10.38 4.81 17.40
N GLY A 86 11.02 5.65 18.22
CA GLY A 86 12.29 5.37 18.88
C GLY A 86 13.54 5.82 18.11
N ASP A 87 13.40 6.20 16.83
CA ASP A 87 14.54 6.68 16.04
C ASP A 87 15.02 8.06 16.52
N LEU A 88 16.35 8.23 16.57
CA LEU A 88 16.97 9.52 16.80
C LEU A 88 16.90 10.37 15.53
N LEU A 89 16.24 11.52 15.59
CA LEU A 89 16.10 12.42 14.46
C LEU A 89 17.24 13.44 14.37
N LEU A 90 17.44 14.18 15.46
CA LEU A 90 18.46 15.21 15.58
C LEU A 90 18.88 15.38 17.03
N SER A 91 19.88 16.24 17.26
CA SER A 91 20.21 16.73 18.59
C SER A 91 20.16 18.25 18.65
N VAL A 92 19.57 18.78 19.73
CA VAL A 92 19.50 20.21 20.03
C VAL A 92 20.16 20.44 21.39
N ASP A 93 21.21 21.27 21.42
CA ASP A 93 22.01 21.55 22.63
C ASP A 93 22.50 20.28 23.35
N GLY A 94 22.82 19.24 22.58
CA GLY A 94 23.27 17.94 23.09
C GLY A 94 22.15 17.00 23.55
N ARG A 95 20.89 17.46 23.56
CA ARG A 95 19.72 16.63 23.86
C ARG A 95 19.21 15.96 22.59
N GLN A 96 19.03 14.66 22.65
CA GLN A 96 18.44 13.87 21.57
C GLN A 96 16.97 14.25 21.34
N VAL A 97 16.54 14.27 20.09
CA VAL A 97 15.13 14.40 19.69
C VAL A 97 14.73 13.09 19.05
N VAL A 98 13.85 12.35 19.74
CA VAL A 98 13.44 10.99 19.38
C VAL A 98 12.07 11.03 18.74
N ALA A 99 11.90 10.26 17.66
CA ALA A 99 10.61 10.09 17.00
C ALA A 99 9.66 9.29 17.90
N VAL A 100 8.42 9.73 17.98
CA VAL A 100 7.34 9.04 18.70
C VAL A 100 6.10 9.02 17.82
N ASP A 101 5.30 7.98 17.96
CA ASP A 101 3.98 7.94 17.32
C ASP A 101 3.01 8.81 18.11
N GLY A 102 2.27 9.66 17.42
CA GLY A 102 1.30 10.55 18.05
C GLY A 102 0.46 11.29 17.03
N ASP A 103 -0.73 11.69 17.43
CA ASP A 103 -1.68 12.42 16.59
C ASP A 103 -1.39 13.93 16.56
N PHE A 104 -0.69 14.44 17.58
CA PHE A 104 -0.34 15.85 17.69
C PHE A 104 0.97 16.08 18.45
N ALA A 105 1.55 17.26 18.25
CA ALA A 105 2.73 17.70 19.00
C ALA A 105 2.35 18.08 20.45
N PHE A 106 3.17 17.67 21.42
CA PHE A 106 3.03 18.11 22.80
C PHE A 106 3.15 19.64 22.91
N TYR A 107 2.15 20.28 23.52
CA TYR A 107 1.99 21.75 23.52
C TYR A 107 2.11 22.39 24.91
N ARG A 108 2.26 21.59 25.97
CA ARG A 108 2.47 22.04 27.34
C ARG A 108 3.42 21.10 28.07
N SER A 109 3.94 21.56 29.20
CA SER A 109 4.60 20.68 30.15
C SER A 109 3.57 19.80 30.85
N LEU A 110 3.90 18.54 31.04
CA LEU A 110 3.11 17.56 31.78
C LEU A 110 3.84 17.18 33.07
N ASP A 111 3.08 17.05 34.13
CA ASP A 111 3.54 16.62 35.46
C ASP A 111 2.36 15.98 36.22
N VAL A 112 2.62 15.39 37.37
CA VAL A 112 1.62 14.72 38.21
C VAL A 112 0.41 15.61 38.46
N GLY A 113 -0.78 15.07 38.16
CA GLY A 113 -2.05 15.78 38.24
C GLY A 113 -2.45 16.53 36.97
N SER A 114 -1.62 16.51 35.92
CA SER A 114 -2.05 16.97 34.59
C SER A 114 -3.13 16.05 34.04
N GLU A 115 -4.15 16.60 33.39
CA GLU A 115 -5.23 15.83 32.78
C GLU A 115 -5.48 16.26 31.32
N GLY A 116 -5.58 15.31 30.39
CA GLY A 116 -5.93 15.55 28.99
C GLY A 116 -5.40 14.50 28.01
N ALA A 117 -5.81 14.63 26.74
CA ALA A 117 -5.42 13.69 25.68
C ALA A 117 -3.91 13.63 25.42
N ASP A 118 -3.17 14.70 25.75
CA ASP A 118 -1.72 14.72 25.66
C ASP A 118 -1.05 13.82 26.71
N VAL A 119 -1.69 13.62 27.87
CA VAL A 119 -1.26 12.60 28.84
C VAL A 119 -1.46 11.21 28.25
N ARG A 120 -2.65 10.90 27.74
CA ARG A 120 -2.94 9.62 27.10
C ARG A 120 -1.92 9.28 26.02
N GLN A 121 -1.65 10.23 25.14
CA GLN A 121 -0.68 10.03 24.06
C GLN A 121 0.72 9.73 24.61
N LEU A 122 1.15 10.44 25.68
CA LEU A 122 2.42 10.15 26.32
C LEU A 122 2.46 8.73 26.90
N GLU A 123 1.41 8.30 27.58
CA GLU A 123 1.30 6.97 28.17
C GLU A 123 1.31 5.86 27.11
N GLU A 124 0.59 6.05 26.00
CA GLU A 124 0.62 5.14 24.85
C GLU A 124 2.02 5.02 24.26
N VAL A 125 2.72 6.15 24.07
CA VAL A 125 4.12 6.18 23.59
C VAL A 125 5.06 5.43 24.53
N LEU A 126 4.95 5.69 25.84
CA LEU A 126 5.80 5.07 26.86
C LEU A 126 5.52 3.56 26.95
N SER A 127 4.26 3.16 26.95
CA SER A 127 3.83 1.77 26.97
C SER A 127 4.31 1.01 25.73
N ALA A 128 4.17 1.60 24.54
CA ALA A 128 4.67 1.04 23.29
C ALA A 128 6.21 0.91 23.27
N ALA A 129 6.92 1.83 23.94
CA ALA A 129 8.37 1.75 24.15
C ALA A 129 8.78 0.75 25.26
N GLY A 130 7.82 0.10 25.92
CA GLY A 130 8.06 -0.94 26.93
C GLY A 130 8.27 -0.41 28.35
N HIS A 131 7.84 0.83 28.63
CA HIS A 131 7.88 1.41 29.98
C HIS A 131 6.52 1.28 30.66
N ASP A 132 6.55 0.89 31.93
CA ASP A 132 5.34 0.79 32.75
C ASP A 132 4.86 2.19 33.15
N VAL A 133 3.58 2.46 32.90
CA VAL A 133 2.90 3.72 33.19
C VAL A 133 1.61 3.51 33.99
N GLY A 134 1.30 2.27 34.39
CA GLY A 134 0.02 1.93 34.99
C GLY A 134 -1.09 1.82 33.93
N ASP A 135 -2.25 2.40 34.23
CA ASP A 135 -3.38 2.48 33.30
C ASP A 135 -3.14 3.58 32.26
N ILE A 136 -3.44 3.30 30.99
CA ILE A 136 -3.40 4.32 29.92
C ILE A 136 -4.72 5.08 29.97
N ASP A 137 -4.69 6.30 30.51
CA ASP A 137 -5.86 7.15 30.66
C ASP A 137 -5.54 8.63 30.34
N ASP A 138 -6.30 9.58 30.90
CA ASP A 138 -6.06 11.01 30.65
C ASP A 138 -5.33 11.69 31.82
N LEU A 139 -4.99 10.99 32.91
CA LEU A 139 -4.46 11.56 34.15
C LEU A 139 -2.99 11.18 34.37
N TYR A 140 -2.12 12.18 34.42
CA TYR A 140 -0.70 11.94 34.63
C TYR A 140 -0.46 11.57 36.09
N THR A 141 -0.09 10.32 36.32
CA THR A 141 0.14 9.78 37.67
C THR A 141 1.64 9.68 38.00
N GLU A 142 1.92 9.22 39.22
CA GLU A 142 3.27 8.89 39.66
C GLU A 142 3.88 7.73 38.85
N GLU A 143 3.05 6.80 38.38
CA GLU A 143 3.46 5.68 37.53
C GLU A 143 3.89 6.19 36.15
N THR A 144 3.09 7.09 35.55
CA THR A 144 3.45 7.80 34.32
C THR A 144 4.78 8.54 34.47
N ARG A 145 5.00 9.22 35.62
CA ARG A 145 6.28 9.90 35.91
C ARG A 145 7.45 8.94 35.96
N ALA A 146 7.29 7.78 36.60
CA ALA A 146 8.33 6.76 36.70
C ALA A 146 8.65 6.15 35.33
N GLY A 147 7.63 5.84 34.52
CA GLY A 147 7.77 5.37 33.14
C GLY A 147 8.51 6.39 32.27
N LEU A 148 8.14 7.67 32.36
CA LEU A 148 8.82 8.75 31.64
C LEU A 148 10.28 8.87 32.07
N ALA A 149 10.58 8.83 33.37
CA ALA A 149 11.94 8.91 33.86
C ALA A 149 12.81 7.73 33.36
N ALA A 150 12.26 6.52 33.30
CA ALA A 150 12.94 5.35 32.77
C ALA A 150 13.21 5.48 31.26
N TRP A 151 12.19 5.92 30.49
CA TRP A 151 12.34 6.21 29.06
C TRP A 151 13.40 7.28 28.81
N GLN A 152 13.39 8.32 29.65
CA GLN A 152 14.33 9.41 29.52
C GLN A 152 15.77 8.98 29.81
N ALA A 153 15.97 8.15 30.82
CA ALA A 153 17.27 7.56 31.13
C ALA A 153 17.80 6.68 29.99
N ALA A 154 16.93 5.90 29.34
CA ALA A 154 17.29 5.05 28.20
C ALA A 154 17.82 5.86 26.99
N HIS A 155 17.35 7.10 26.83
CA HIS A 155 17.76 8.03 25.76
C HIS A 155 18.82 9.04 26.18
N GLY A 156 19.42 8.88 27.37
CA GLY A 156 20.51 9.73 27.84
C GLY A 156 20.09 11.11 28.31
N TYR A 157 18.82 11.33 28.63
CA TYR A 157 18.35 12.58 29.27
C TYR A 157 18.59 12.55 30.78
N VAL A 158 19.84 12.35 31.20
CA VAL A 158 20.19 12.36 32.62
C VAL A 158 20.10 13.78 33.17
N GLY A 159 19.22 13.99 34.16
CA GLY A 159 19.29 15.12 35.09
C GLY A 159 18.34 16.31 34.86
N THR A 160 17.13 16.11 34.36
CA THR A 160 16.06 17.14 34.44
C THR A 160 14.70 16.44 34.46
N ALA A 161 14.36 15.82 35.58
CA ALA A 161 12.95 15.86 35.95
C ALA A 161 12.61 17.34 36.15
N PRO A 162 11.49 17.86 35.65
CA PRO A 162 10.88 19.01 36.29
C PRO A 162 10.47 18.52 37.67
N GLU A 163 11.37 18.51 38.65
CA GLU A 163 10.91 18.60 40.03
C GLU A 163 10.26 19.98 40.11
N ALA A 164 8.93 20.02 40.15
CA ALA A 164 8.24 21.23 40.55
C ALA A 164 8.89 21.72 41.85
N ASP A 165 9.34 22.98 41.88
CA ASP A 165 9.87 23.60 43.09
C ASP A 165 8.83 23.45 44.22
N GLU A 166 8.98 22.45 45.09
CA GLU A 166 8.14 22.28 46.27
C GLU A 166 8.53 23.35 47.28
N VAL A 167 7.82 24.48 47.25
CA VAL A 167 8.02 25.56 48.22
C VAL A 167 7.46 25.12 49.59
N VAL A 168 8.28 24.41 50.36
CA VAL A 168 7.97 24.10 51.75
C VAL A 168 8.15 25.38 52.58
N THR A 169 7.04 26.06 52.87
CA THR A 169 7.04 27.21 53.78
C THR A 169 7.17 26.71 55.22
N VAL A 170 8.39 26.73 55.77
CA VAL A 170 8.62 26.46 57.19
C VAL A 170 8.44 27.76 57.98
N THR A 171 7.29 27.90 58.63
CA THR A 171 7.05 29.00 59.56
C THR A 171 7.74 28.69 60.89
N LEU A 172 8.86 29.34 61.18
CA LEU A 172 9.47 29.29 62.50
C LEU A 172 8.63 30.12 63.47
N GLN A 173 8.01 29.49 64.47
CA GLN A 173 7.46 30.23 65.61
C GLN A 173 8.62 30.80 66.43
N ALA A 174 8.58 32.12 66.66
CA ALA A 174 9.54 32.79 67.54
C ALA A 174 9.34 32.34 68.98
N ASN A 175 10.47 32.04 69.67
CA ASN A 175 10.53 31.78 71.11
C ASN A 175 10.25 33.05 71.93
#